data_AF-A0A4R3UJH0-F1
#
_entry.id   AF-A0A4R3UJH0-F1
#
_cell.length_a   1.000
_cell.length_b   1.000
_cell.length_c   1.000
_cell.angle_alpha   90.00
_cell.angle_beta   90.00
_cell.angle_gamma   90.00
#
_symmetry.space_group_name_H-M   'P 1'
#
loop_
_entity.id
_entity.type
_entity.pdbx_description
1 polymer ?
#
loop_
_entity_poly.entity_id
_entity_poly.type
_entity_poly.pdbx_seq_one_letter_code
_entity_poly.pdbx_strand_id
1 'polypeptide(L)'
;MARPSWFTPQLRRRAAWAVAASLGLPWLAGDFAKGFYTPGLAPAPEHSRMLIDFIVIGTMLFALTMVVTWLIGCWVMAVMKGPRIDGDAFPGAMGEPPK
;
A
#
# COMPACT_ATOMS: atom_id res chain seq x y z
N MET A 1 15.40 -13.84 -21.45
CA MET A 1 15.63 -13.82 -19.99
C MET A 1 14.50 -13.04 -19.31
N ALA A 2 13.44 -13.71 -18.90
CA ALA A 2 12.38 -13.08 -18.11
C ALA A 2 12.89 -12.91 -16.67
N ARG A 3 13.05 -11.67 -16.19
CA ARG A 3 13.40 -11.41 -14.79
C ARG A 3 12.31 -12.01 -13.91
N PRO A 4 12.63 -12.67 -12.79
CA PRO A 4 11.62 -13.15 -11.86
C PRO A 4 10.93 -11.93 -11.24
N SER A 5 9.81 -11.49 -11.83
CA SER A 5 9.00 -10.41 -11.29
C SER A 5 8.10 -10.99 -10.21
N TRP A 6 8.67 -11.25 -9.04
CA TRP A 6 7.94 -11.66 -7.83
C TRP A 6 6.75 -10.73 -7.54
N PHE A 7 6.87 -9.46 -7.92
CA PHE A 7 5.81 -8.46 -7.85
C PHE A 7 5.30 -8.10 -9.24
N THR A 8 4.01 -8.34 -9.49
CA THR A 8 3.34 -7.85 -10.69
C THR A 8 3.32 -6.32 -10.70
N PRO A 9 3.35 -5.67 -11.87
CA PRO A 9 3.30 -4.20 -11.96
C PRO A 9 2.04 -3.61 -11.30
N GLN A 10 0.93 -4.37 -11.32
CA GLN A 10 -0.31 -4.00 -10.63
C GLN A 10 -0.16 -4.01 -9.10
N LEU A 11 0.52 -5.01 -8.54
CA LEU A 11 0.79 -5.08 -7.10
C LEU A 11 1.69 -3.94 -6.65
N ARG A 12 2.74 -3.62 -7.42
CA ARG A 12 3.63 -2.48 -7.14
C ARG A 12 2.88 -1.14 -7.13
N ARG A 13 1.95 -0.94 -8.08
CA ARG A 13 1.12 0.26 -8.13
C ARG A 13 0.17 0.35 -6.94
N ARG A 14 -0.48 -0.76 -6.56
CA ARG A 14 -1.35 -0.83 -5.37
C ARG A 14 -0.59 -0.59 -4.07
N ALA A 15 0.61 -1.15 -3.94
CA ALA A 15 1.49 -0.92 -2.79
C ALA A 15 1.89 0.55 -2.68
N ALA A 16 2.29 1.18 -3.80
CA ALA A 16 2.62 2.61 -3.81
C ALA A 16 1.42 3.47 -3.37
N TRP A 17 0.21 3.16 -3.86
CA TRP A 17 -1.01 3.83 -3.41
C TRP A 17 -1.33 3.59 -1.94
N ALA A 18 -1.14 2.37 -1.43
CA ALA A 18 -1.37 2.06 -0.03
C ALA A 18 -0.40 2.81 0.89
N VAL A 19 0.87 2.92 0.53
CA VAL A 19 1.88 3.71 1.27
C VAL A 19 1.56 5.20 1.19
N ALA A 20 1.19 5.71 0.01
CA ALA A 20 0.78 7.11 -0.13
C ALA A 20 -0.46 7.42 0.71
N ALA A 21 -1.43 6.51 0.74
CA ALA A 21 -2.63 6.65 1.56
C ALA A 21 -2.33 6.57 3.07
N SER A 22 -1.45 5.66 3.49
CA SER A 22 -1.09 5.50 4.91
C SER A 22 -0.36 6.71 5.48
N LEU A 23 0.36 7.46 4.63
CA LEU A 23 1.01 8.71 5.02
C LEU A 23 0.08 9.91 4.83
N GLY A 24 -0.66 9.97 3.72
CA GLY A 24 -1.50 11.10 3.37
C GLY A 24 -2.73 11.24 4.25
N LEU A 25 -3.43 10.14 4.56
CA LEU A 25 -4.67 10.19 5.35
C LEU A 25 -4.45 10.69 6.77
N PRO A 26 -3.49 10.16 7.57
CA PRO A 26 -3.25 10.66 8.91
C PRO A 26 -2.71 12.09 8.91
N TRP A 27 -1.90 12.46 7.91
CA TRP A 27 -1.36 13.81 7.80
C TRP A 27 -2.46 14.84 7.57
N LEU A 28 -3.33 14.60 6.58
CA LEU A 28 -4.48 15.47 6.29
C LEU A 28 -5.47 15.52 7.47
N ALA A 29 -5.70 14.39 8.13
CA ALA A 29 -6.57 14.35 9.32
C ALA A 29 -5.97 15.15 10.49
N GLY A 30 -4.64 15.08 10.69
CA GLY A 30 -3.93 15.86 11.69
C GLY A 30 -3.99 17.36 11.43
N ASP A 31 -3.76 17.78 10.19
CA ASP A 31 -3.80 19.20 9.81
C ASP A 31 -5.22 19.77 9.89
N PHE A 32 -6.22 18.99 9.45
CA PHE A 32 -7.63 19.32 9.63
C PHE A 32 -8.00 19.47 11.10
N ALA A 33 -7.60 18.52 11.96
CA ALA A 33 -7.88 18.55 13.39
C ALA A 33 -7.26 19.80 14.06
N LYS A 34 -6.03 20.19 13.69
CA LYS A 34 -5.36 21.39 14.22
C LYS A 34 -6.08 22.69 13.82
N GLY A 35 -6.77 22.71 12.67
CA GLY A 35 -7.57 23.86 12.24
C GLY A 35 -8.73 24.23 13.18
N PHE A 36 -9.20 23.29 14.01
CA PHE A 36 -10.28 23.55 14.98
C PHE A 36 -9.78 24.08 16.33
N TYR A 37 -8.46 24.06 16.59
CA TYR A 37 -7.89 24.53 17.85
C TYR A 37 -7.37 25.96 17.70
N THR A 38 -8.28 26.93 17.86
CA THR A 38 -7.93 28.36 17.82
C THR A 38 -7.31 28.79 19.15
N PRO A 39 -6.13 29.44 19.17
CA PRO A 39 -5.55 30.00 20.39
C PRO A 39 -6.46 31.10 20.94
N GLY A 40 -7.08 30.84 22.10
CA GLY A 40 -8.03 31.75 22.75
C GLY A 40 -9.32 31.09 23.25
N LEU A 41 -9.69 29.91 22.73
CA LEU A 41 -10.91 29.19 23.14
C LEU A 41 -10.65 27.98 24.06
N ALA A 42 -9.43 27.46 24.07
CA ALA A 42 -9.04 26.27 24.84
C ALA A 42 -8.08 26.63 25.99
N PRO A 43 -8.20 25.98 27.17
CA PRO A 43 -7.39 26.31 28.35
C PRO A 43 -5.90 25.90 28.23
N ALA A 44 -5.55 24.98 27.32
CA ALA A 44 -4.17 24.53 27.09
C ALA A 44 -3.95 24.07 25.63
N PRO A 45 -3.94 24.98 24.65
CA PRO A 45 -3.90 24.65 23.21
C PRO A 45 -2.62 23.92 22.78
N GLU A 46 -1.50 24.21 23.44
CA GLU A 46 -0.19 23.58 23.21
C GLU A 46 -0.24 22.05 23.44
N HIS A 47 -0.84 21.63 24.56
CA HIS A 47 -0.90 20.22 24.95
C HIS A 47 -1.82 19.41 24.03
N SER A 48 -2.97 19.97 23.66
CA SER A 48 -3.89 19.33 22.70
C SER A 48 -3.25 19.16 21.33
N ARG A 49 -2.47 20.15 20.87
CA ARG A 49 -1.76 20.07 19.59
C ARG A 49 -0.70 18.97 19.58
N MET A 50 0.08 18.83 20.66
CA MET A 50 1.06 17.76 20.79
C MET A 50 0.42 16.37 20.84
N LEU A 51 -0.71 16.20 21.53
CA LEU A 51 -1.45 14.93 21.56
C LEU A 51 -1.93 14.51 20.17
N ILE A 52 -2.44 15.45 19.38
CA ILE A 52 -2.84 15.19 17.99
C ILE A 52 -1.64 14.70 17.18
N ASP A 53 -0.48 15.33 17.34
CA ASP A 53 0.74 14.90 16.65
C ASP A 53 1.17 13.48 17.02
N PHE A 54 1.11 13.10 18.31
CA PHE A 54 1.40 11.72 18.73
C PHE A 54 0.43 10.70 18.12
N ILE A 55 -0.87 11.02 18.07
CA ILE A 55 -1.88 10.14 17.47
C ILE A 55 -1.63 10.01 15.96
N VAL A 56 -1.32 11.11 15.27
CA VAL A 56 -1.04 11.11 13.83
C VAL A 56 0.19 10.26 13.52
N ILE A 57 1.29 10.42 14.26
CA ILE A 57 2.50 9.62 14.08
C ILE A 57 2.22 8.14 14.39
N GLY A 58 1.52 7.85 15.48
CA GLY A 58 1.16 6.48 15.85
C GLY A 58 0.31 5.78 14.79
N THR A 59 -0.69 6.48 14.26
CA THR A 59 -1.56 5.94 13.19
C THR A 59 -0.82 5.76 11.87
N MET A 60 0.09 6.67 11.48
CA MET A 60 0.97 6.48 10.32
C MET A 60 1.81 5.21 10.45
N LEU A 61 2.48 5.03 11.59
CA LEU A 61 3.34 3.87 11.83
C LEU A 61 2.50 2.58 11.82
N PHE A 62 1.34 2.58 12.46
CA PHE A 62 0.44 1.42 12.45
C PHE A 62 -0.07 1.07 11.05
N ALA A 63 -0.47 2.06 10.26
CA ALA A 63 -0.91 1.82 8.89
C ALA A 63 0.24 1.29 8.01
N LEU A 64 1.46 1.80 8.21
CA LEU A 64 2.64 1.36 7.48
C LEU A 64 3.02 -0.10 7.82
N THR A 65 2.93 -0.52 9.09
CA THR A 65 3.18 -1.92 9.47
C THR A 65 2.14 -2.88 8.91
N MET A 66 0.88 -2.45 8.78
CA MET A 66 -0.16 -3.23 8.08
C MET A 66 0.17 -3.44 6.60
N VAL A 67 0.63 -2.38 5.91
CA VAL A 67 1.05 -2.49 4.50
C VAL A 67 2.25 -3.44 4.35
N VAL A 68 3.23 -3.37 5.26
CA VAL A 68 4.38 -4.29 5.26
C VAL A 68 3.92 -5.73 5.46
N THR A 69 3.05 -5.98 6.44
CA THR A 69 2.49 -7.32 6.69
C THR A 69 1.79 -7.88 5.45
N TRP A 70 0.99 -7.05 4.76
CA TRP A 70 0.32 -7.44 3.53
C TRP A 70 1.30 -7.77 2.38
N LEU A 71 2.35 -6.96 2.21
CA LEU A 71 3.39 -7.20 1.21
C LEU A 71 4.14 -8.51 1.44
N ILE A 72 4.43 -8.84 2.70
CA ILE A 72 5.04 -10.11 3.08
C ILE A 72 4.10 -11.27 2.68
N GLY A 73 2.80 -11.17 2.95
CA GLY A 73 1.82 -12.17 2.53
C GLY A 73 1.77 -12.36 1.01
N CYS A 74 1.78 -11.27 0.24
CA CYS A 74 1.85 -11.35 -1.22
C CYS A 74 3.17 -12.00 -1.71
N TRP A 75 4.29 -11.70 -1.07
CA TRP A 75 5.58 -12.29 -1.40
C TRP A 75 5.58 -13.81 -1.15
N VAL A 76 5.07 -14.26 0.01
CA VAL A 76 4.94 -15.70 0.33
C VAL A 76 4.08 -16.41 -0.71
N MET A 77 2.96 -15.83 -1.12
CA MET A 77 2.09 -16.40 -2.16
C MET A 77 2.80 -16.48 -3.52
N ALA A 78 3.62 -15.47 -3.87
CA ALA A 78 4.42 -15.51 -5.09
C ALA A 78 5.46 -16.64 -5.06
N VAL A 79 6.07 -16.91 -3.89
CA VAL A 79 6.98 -18.05 -3.68
C VAL A 79 6.27 -19.38 -3.85
N MET A 80 5.11 -19.55 -3.22
CA MET A 80 4.39 -20.82 -3.29
C MET A 80 3.85 -21.13 -4.69
N LYS A 81 3.44 -20.11 -5.45
CA LYS A 81 2.82 -20.31 -6.77
C LYS A 81 3.84 -20.53 -7.89
N GLY A 82 5.10 -20.14 -7.69
CA GLY A 82 6.16 -20.28 -8.67
C GLY A 82 5.97 -19.44 -9.95
N PRO A 83 6.88 -19.56 -10.93
CA PRO A 83 6.82 -18.83 -12.20
C PRO A 83 5.58 -19.24 -13.00
N ARG A 84 4.93 -18.27 -13.66
CA ARG A 84 3.87 -18.57 -14.61
C ARG A 84 4.48 -19.31 -15.81
N ILE A 85 4.18 -20.60 -15.91
CA ILE A 85 4.49 -21.42 -17.08
C ILE A 85 3.31 -21.25 -18.03
N ASP A 86 3.46 -20.37 -19.03
CA ASP A 86 2.53 -20.37 -20.15
C ASP A 86 2.85 -21.63 -20.98
N GLY A 87 1.89 -22.55 -21.06
CA GLY A 87 2.01 -23.76 -21.88
C GLY A 87 2.19 -23.43 -23.36
N ASP A 88 2.75 -24.35 -24.12
CA ASP A 88 2.83 -24.22 -25.56
C ASP A 88 1.42 -24.18 -26.18
N ALA A 89 1.33 -23.58 -27.38
CA ALA A 89 0.10 -23.64 -28.14
C ALA A 89 -0.18 -25.11 -28.49
N PHE A 90 -1.40 -25.57 -28.20
CA PHE A 90 -1.80 -26.93 -28.56
C PHE A 90 -1.68 -27.11 -30.08
N PRO A 91 -0.95 -28.13 -30.57
CA PRO A 91 -0.82 -28.36 -32.01
C PRO A 91 -2.19 -28.64 -32.62
N GLY A 92 -2.61 -27.81 -33.59
CA GLY A 92 -3.95 -27.89 -34.20
C GLY A 92 -5.00 -26.95 -33.60
N ALA A 93 -4.59 -25.89 -32.88
CA ALA A 93 -5.50 -24.83 -32.47
C ALA A 93 -6.18 -24.17 -33.70
N MET A 94 -7.49 -23.93 -33.61
CA MET A 94 -8.30 -23.39 -34.71
C MET A 94 -7.73 -22.07 -35.23
N GLY A 95 -7.11 -22.10 -36.41
CA GLY A 95 -6.46 -20.96 -37.05
C GLY A 95 -5.19 -21.30 -37.83
N GLU A 96 -4.64 -22.51 -37.68
CA GLU A 96 -3.45 -22.93 -38.42
C GLU A 96 -3.83 -23.47 -39.82
N PRO A 97 -3.29 -22.93 -40.93
CA PRO A 97 -3.51 -23.49 -42.26
C PRO A 97 -2.84 -24.86 -42.35
N PRO A 98 -3.48 -25.87 -42.98
CA PRO A 98 -2.94 -27.21 -43.06
C PRO A 98 -1.59 -27.21 -43.79
N LYS A 99 -0.61 -27.91 -43.22
CA LYS A 99 0.66 -28.23 -43.88
C LYS A 99 0.47 -29.32 -44.93
#